data_AF-A0A920U1R6-F1
#
_entry.id   AF-A0A920U1R6-F1
#
_cell.length_a   1.000
_cell.length_b   1.000
_cell.length_c   1.000
_cell.angle_alpha   90.00
_cell.angle_beta   90.00
_cell.angle_gamma   90.00
#
_symmetry.space_group_name_H-M   'P 1'
#
loop_
_entity.id
_entity.type
_entity.pdbx_description
1 polymer ?
#
loop_
_entity_poly.entity_id
_entity_poly.type
_entity_poly.pdbx_seq_one_letter_code
_entity_poly.pdbx_strand_id
1 'polypeptide(L)'
;MAEVEAQALTFRKYADGQTHAYDDLKEKIFTADHSHKCPTYVHRTPPCQGSCPSGEDVRGWLQIVRGMEPPPEGVEWQEYAFRRSTEANPFPAMMGRVCPAPCEAV
;
A
#
# COMPACT_ATOMS: atom_id res chain seq x y z
N MET A 1 9.20 -19.25 -15.79
CA MET A 1 9.07 -18.50 -14.53
C MET A 1 9.34 -17.05 -14.88
N ALA A 2 8.29 -16.23 -14.98
CA ALA A 2 8.44 -14.84 -15.38
C ALA A 2 9.31 -14.12 -14.35
N GLU A 3 10.39 -13.48 -14.82
CA GLU A 3 11.23 -12.62 -14.01
C GLU A 3 10.38 -11.43 -13.58
N VAL A 4 10.02 -11.36 -12.29
CA VAL A 4 9.40 -10.19 -11.70
C VAL A 4 10.51 -9.17 -11.51
N GLU A 5 10.63 -8.23 -12.46
CA GLU A 5 11.52 -7.09 -12.34
C GLU A 5 11.18 -6.34 -11.05
N ALA A 6 12.10 -6.35 -10.08
CA ALA A 6 11.89 -5.75 -8.77
C ALA A 6 11.90 -4.23 -8.89
N GLN A 7 10.75 -3.66 -9.25
CA GLN A 7 10.57 -2.22 -9.32
C GLN A 7 10.76 -1.64 -7.91
N ALA A 8 11.66 -0.67 -7.77
CA ALA A 8 11.93 -0.05 -6.47
C ALA A 8 10.63 0.56 -5.92
N LEU A 9 10.17 0.05 -4.77
CA LEU A 9 8.94 0.51 -4.11
C LEU A 9 9.01 1.99 -3.69
N THR A 10 10.20 2.57 -3.71
CA THR A 10 10.45 3.98 -3.43
C THR A 10 11.28 4.54 -4.57
N PHE A 11 10.75 5.52 -5.30
CA PHE A 11 11.43 6.11 -6.45
C PHE A 11 11.22 7.62 -6.52
N ARG A 12 12.21 8.29 -7.12
CA ARG A 12 12.21 9.73 -7.33
C ARG A 12 11.77 10.03 -8.76
N LYS A 13 10.79 10.94 -8.92
CA LYS A 13 10.23 11.25 -10.24
C LYS A 13 11.14 12.15 -11.09
N TYR A 14 11.95 13.01 -10.47
CA TYR A 14 12.79 14.01 -11.16
C TYR A 14 14.25 13.95 -10.70
N ALA A 15 15.19 14.20 -11.61
CA ALA A 15 16.62 14.29 -11.28
C ALA A 15 17.02 15.68 -10.77
N ASP A 16 18.09 15.76 -9.99
CA ASP A 16 18.64 17.05 -9.55
C ASP A 16 19.10 17.89 -10.74
N GLY A 17 18.65 19.15 -10.80
CA GLY A 17 19.00 20.10 -11.87
C GLY A 17 18.15 20.01 -13.13
N GLN A 18 17.14 19.12 -13.20
CA GLN A 18 16.17 19.16 -14.29
C GLN A 18 15.33 20.44 -14.22
N THR A 19 15.52 21.30 -15.22
CA THR A 19 14.67 22.48 -15.42
C THR A 19 13.55 22.05 -16.36
N HIS A 20 12.30 22.14 -15.93
CA HIS A 20 11.17 21.84 -16.79
C HIS A 20 11.11 22.83 -17.96
N ALA A 21 11.44 22.36 -19.16
CA ALA A 21 11.01 23.03 -20.38
C ALA A 21 9.54 22.66 -20.58
N TYR A 22 8.65 23.61 -20.34
CA TYR A 22 7.21 23.41 -20.50
C TYR A 22 6.86 23.66 -21.97
N ASP A 23 6.25 22.67 -22.61
CA ASP A 23 5.79 22.78 -24.00
C ASP A 23 4.45 23.55 -24.09
N ASP A 24 3.64 23.57 -23.00
CA ASP A 24 2.38 24.31 -22.90
C ASP A 24 2.37 25.24 -21.65
N LEU A 25 2.04 26.52 -21.86
CA LEU A 25 1.93 27.53 -20.80
C LEU A 25 0.84 27.22 -19.76
N LYS A 26 -0.15 26.38 -20.08
CA LYS A 26 -1.13 25.90 -19.08
C LYS A 26 -0.49 25.12 -17.93
N GLU A 27 0.62 24.44 -18.19
CA GLU A 27 1.41 23.73 -17.16
C GLU A 27 2.06 24.70 -16.15
N LYS A 28 2.17 25.99 -16.52
CA LYS A 28 2.71 27.06 -15.68
C LYS A 28 1.63 27.73 -14.80
N ILE A 29 0.35 27.57 -15.13
CA ILE A 29 -0.78 28.31 -14.51
C ILE A 29 -1.22 27.70 -13.16
N PHE A 30 -0.90 26.43 -12.88
CA PHE A 30 -1.12 25.84 -11.55
C PHE A 30 -0.02 26.26 -10.57
N THR A 31 -0.07 27.53 -10.15
CA THR A 31 0.94 28.18 -9.30
C THR A 31 0.73 27.90 -7.80
N ALA A 32 0.30 26.69 -7.43
CA ALA A 32 0.07 26.30 -6.02
C ALA A 32 0.74 24.98 -5.61
N ASP A 33 1.46 24.30 -6.53
CA ASP A 33 1.93 22.92 -6.34
C ASP A 33 3.47 22.78 -6.33
N HIS A 34 4.20 23.89 -6.14
CA HIS A 34 5.67 23.86 -6.04
C HIS A 34 6.13 23.76 -4.58
N SER A 35 6.48 22.55 -4.19
CA SER A 35 7.30 22.28 -3.01
C SER A 35 8.79 22.41 -3.38
N HIS A 36 9.63 22.95 -2.49
CA HIS A 36 11.09 22.88 -2.62
C HIS A 36 11.63 21.45 -2.49
N LYS A 37 10.76 20.48 -2.16
CA LYS A 37 11.09 19.06 -2.09
C LYS A 37 10.72 18.39 -3.40
N CYS A 38 11.65 17.61 -3.93
CA CYS A 38 11.36 16.74 -5.07
C CYS A 38 10.38 15.64 -4.63
N PRO A 39 9.23 15.46 -5.31
CA PRO A 39 8.28 14.41 -4.98
C PRO A 39 8.91 13.04 -5.16
N THR A 40 9.07 12.34 -4.04
CA THR A 40 9.50 10.95 -3.96
C THR A 40 8.32 10.11 -3.54
N TYR A 41 8.03 9.05 -4.30
CA TYR A 41 7.12 8.03 -3.83
C TYR A 41 7.84 7.28 -2.72
N VAL A 42 7.29 7.29 -1.50
CA VAL A 42 7.86 6.58 -0.35
C VAL A 42 6.88 5.52 0.08
N HIS A 43 7.30 4.25 -0.01
CA HIS A 43 6.53 3.17 0.56
C HIS A 43 6.53 3.29 2.08
N ARG A 44 5.35 3.35 2.69
CA ARG A 44 5.18 3.44 4.15
C ARG A 44 4.27 2.34 4.63
N THR A 45 4.57 1.83 5.82
CA THR A 45 3.68 0.90 6.52
C THR A 45 2.37 1.63 6.84
N PRO A 46 1.20 1.07 6.47
CA PRO A 46 -0.07 1.69 6.81
C PRO A 46 -0.26 1.71 8.33
N PRO A 47 -0.88 2.77 8.89
CA PRO A 47 -0.98 2.95 10.34
C PRO A 47 -1.72 1.79 11.03
N CYS A 48 -2.72 1.21 10.37
CA CYS A 48 -3.44 0.04 10.86
C CYS A 48 -2.53 -1.19 11.05
N GLN A 49 -1.60 -1.44 10.12
CA GLN A 49 -0.62 -2.53 10.23
C GLN A 49 0.47 -2.18 11.25
N GLY A 50 0.96 -0.93 11.22
CA GLY A 50 1.99 -0.46 12.15
C GLY A 50 1.55 -0.46 13.62
N SER A 51 0.24 -0.38 13.87
CA SER A 51 -0.33 -0.36 15.22
C SER A 51 -0.91 -1.71 15.65
N CYS A 52 -0.99 -2.68 14.74
CA CYS A 52 -1.44 -4.04 15.05
C CYS A 52 -0.32 -4.77 15.81
N PRO A 53 -0.51 -5.19 17.07
CA PRO A 53 0.54 -5.90 17.82
C PRO A 53 0.90 -7.25 17.21
N SER A 54 -0.06 -7.87 16.51
CA SER A 54 0.13 -9.13 15.79
C SER A 54 0.84 -8.94 14.44
N GLY A 55 0.98 -7.70 13.95
CA GLY A 55 1.62 -7.42 12.66
C GLY A 55 0.82 -7.88 11.44
N GLU A 56 -0.49 -8.03 11.56
CA GLU A 56 -1.36 -8.46 10.45
C GLU A 56 -1.27 -7.52 9.24
N ASP A 57 -1.22 -8.09 8.04
CA ASP A 57 -1.38 -7.34 6.78
C ASP A 57 -2.84 -6.94 6.55
N VAL A 58 -3.31 -5.99 7.37
CA VAL A 58 -4.71 -5.52 7.37
C VAL A 58 -5.12 -5.02 5.99
N ARG A 59 -4.24 -4.28 5.31
CA ARG A 59 -4.51 -3.72 3.98
C ARG A 59 -4.56 -4.83 2.92
N GLY A 60 -3.64 -5.78 2.95
CA GLY A 60 -3.58 -6.84 1.95
C GLY A 60 -4.80 -7.76 1.97
N TRP A 61 -5.21 -8.27 3.14
CA TRP A 61 -6.41 -9.12 3.17
C TRP A 61 -7.69 -8.33 2.85
N LEU A 62 -7.78 -7.04 3.21
CA LEU A 62 -8.89 -6.18 2.80
C LEU A 62 -8.95 -5.93 1.29
N GLN A 63 -7.79 -5.80 0.62
CA GLN A 63 -7.75 -5.64 -0.84
C GLN A 63 -8.33 -6.86 -1.57
N ILE A 64 -8.06 -8.06 -1.06
CA ILE A 64 -8.65 -9.31 -1.59
C ILE A 64 -10.17 -9.30 -1.40
N VAL A 65 -10.65 -9.00 -0.18
CA VAL A 65 -12.09 -8.94 0.13
C VAL A 65 -12.83 -7.90 -0.71
N ARG A 66 -12.15 -6.80 -1.08
CA ARG A 66 -12.70 -5.74 -1.93
C ARG A 66 -12.55 -6.00 -3.43
N GLY A 67 -11.98 -7.13 -3.83
CA GLY A 67 -11.76 -7.49 -5.23
C GLY A 67 -10.70 -6.63 -5.94
N MET A 68 -9.84 -5.95 -5.18
CA MET A 68 -8.71 -5.18 -5.74
C MET A 68 -7.54 -6.10 -6.09
N GLU A 69 -7.29 -7.11 -5.25
CA GLU A 69 -6.30 -8.15 -5.49
C GLU A 69 -7.04 -9.46 -5.85
N PRO A 70 -6.98 -9.93 -7.11
CA PRO A 70 -7.63 -11.17 -7.50
C PRO A 70 -6.87 -12.38 -6.92
N PRO A 71 -7.58 -13.45 -6.50
CA PRO A 71 -6.92 -14.65 -6.03
C PRO A 71 -6.19 -15.37 -7.18
N PRO A 72 -5.18 -16.21 -6.87
CA PRO A 72 -4.56 -17.11 -7.84
C PRO A 72 -5.57 -18.07 -8.48
N GLU A 73 -5.26 -18.58 -9.67
CA GLU A 73 -6.12 -19.52 -10.39
C GLU A 73 -6.42 -20.77 -9.54
N GLY A 74 -7.70 -21.14 -9.45
CA GLY A 74 -8.16 -22.29 -8.67
C GLY A 74 -8.29 -22.06 -7.15
N VAL A 75 -8.11 -20.83 -6.66
CA VAL A 75 -8.31 -20.47 -5.25
C VAL A 75 -9.49 -19.50 -5.13
N GLU A 76 -10.45 -19.81 -4.28
CA GLU A 76 -11.55 -18.89 -3.95
C GLU A 76 -11.01 -17.69 -3.14
N TRP A 77 -11.56 -16.50 -3.38
CA TRP A 77 -11.06 -15.27 -2.74
C TRP A 77 -11.17 -15.31 -1.21
N GLN A 78 -12.17 -16.02 -0.67
CA GLN A 78 -12.36 -16.19 0.77
C GLN A 78 -11.19 -16.95 1.39
N GLU A 79 -10.76 -18.03 0.74
CA GLU A 79 -9.63 -18.82 1.17
C GLU A 79 -8.33 -18.01 1.06
N TYR A 80 -8.18 -17.27 -0.04
CA TYR A 80 -7.00 -16.43 -0.24
C TYR A 80 -6.89 -15.33 0.83
N ALA A 81 -7.99 -14.63 1.13
CA ALA A 81 -8.05 -13.63 2.18
C ALA A 81 -7.78 -14.24 3.57
N PHE A 82 -8.33 -15.43 3.84
CA PHE A 82 -8.10 -16.15 5.10
C PHE A 82 -6.63 -16.53 5.27
N ARG A 83 -5.99 -17.07 4.22
CA ARG A 83 -4.55 -17.40 4.23
C ARG A 83 -3.69 -16.17 4.50
N ARG A 84 -4.01 -15.02 3.88
CA ARG A 84 -3.29 -13.75 4.14
C ARG A 84 -3.48 -13.26 5.57
N SER A 85 -4.71 -13.28 6.09
CA SER A 85 -4.98 -12.87 7.48
C SER A 85 -4.30 -13.79 8.50
N THR A 86 -4.19 -15.08 8.20
CA THR A 86 -3.60 -16.08 9.11
C THR A 86 -2.08 -16.18 9.08
N GLU A 87 -1.41 -15.50 8.15
CA GLU A 87 0.05 -15.49 8.05
C GLU A 87 0.72 -14.94 9.31
N ALA A 88 0.12 -13.91 9.91
CA ALA A 88 0.60 -13.28 11.15
C ALA A 88 -0.20 -13.68 12.39
N ASN A 89 -1.44 -14.14 12.23
CA ASN A 89 -2.33 -14.46 13.34
C ASN A 89 -3.03 -15.81 13.15
N PRO A 90 -2.69 -16.86 13.95
CA PRO A 90 -3.31 -18.19 13.81
C PRO A 90 -4.78 -18.24 14.25
N PHE A 91 -5.29 -17.21 14.94
CA PHE A 91 -6.66 -17.18 15.47
C PHE A 91 -7.40 -15.88 15.12
N PRO A 92 -7.59 -15.57 13.82
CA PRO A 92 -8.15 -14.29 13.37
C PRO A 92 -9.62 -14.11 13.82
N ALA A 93 -10.38 -15.20 13.90
CA ALA A 93 -11.78 -15.17 14.34
C ALA A 93 -11.95 -14.80 15.83
N MET A 94 -11.00 -15.22 16.68
CA MET A 94 -11.02 -14.88 18.10
C MET A 94 -10.49 -13.46 18.30
N MET A 95 -9.34 -13.14 17.70
CA MET A 95 -8.74 -11.80 17.79
C MET A 95 -9.66 -10.73 17.22
N GLY A 96 -10.33 -10.95 16.09
CA GLY A 96 -11.30 -9.99 15.55
C GLY A 96 -12.50 -9.70 16.46
N ARG A 97 -12.75 -10.50 17.50
CA ARG A 97 -13.83 -10.29 18.48
C ARG A 97 -13.34 -9.69 19.80
N VAL A 98 -12.13 -10.03 20.24
CA VAL A 98 -11.61 -9.68 21.57
C VAL A 98 -10.51 -8.61 21.53
N CYS A 99 -9.92 -8.36 20.37
CA CYS A 99 -8.87 -7.36 20.22
C CYS A 99 -9.42 -5.97 20.57
N PRO A 100 -8.67 -5.16 21.34
CA PRO A 100 -9.04 -3.77 21.61
C PRO A 100 -8.94 -2.84 20.40
N ALA A 101 -8.62 -3.38 19.21
CA ALA A 101 -8.55 -2.70 17.92
C ALA A 101 -7.71 -1.40 17.94
N PRO A 102 -6.45 -1.40 18.43
CA PRO A 102 -5.61 -0.22 18.38
C PRO A 102 -5.35 0.26 16.93
N CYS A 103 -5.49 -0.65 15.96
CA CYS A 103 -5.39 -0.37 14.54
C CYS A 103 -6.51 0.53 13.97
N GLU A 104 -7.60 0.76 14.70
CA GLU A 104 -8.69 1.67 14.31
C GLU A 104 -8.54 3.07 14.92
N ALA A 105 -7.62 3.24 15.87
CA ALA A 105 -7.45 4.49 16.63
C ALA A 105 -6.30 5.38 16.10
N VAL A 106 -5.71 5.02 14.96
CA VAL A 106 -4.45 5.57 14.42
C VAL A 106 -4.56 6.11 13.00
#